data_AF-A0A529M101-F1
#
_entry.id   AF-A0A529M101-F1
#
_cell.length_a   1.000
_cell.length_b   1.000
_cell.length_c   1.000
_cell.angle_alpha   90.00
_cell.angle_beta   90.00
_cell.angle_gamma   90.00
#
_symmetry.space_group_name_H-M   'P 1'
#
loop_
_entity.id
_entity.type
_entity.pdbx_description
1 polymer ?
#
loop_
_entity_poly.entity_id
_entity_poly.type
_entity_poly.pdbx_seq_one_letter_code
_entity_poly.pdbx_strand_id
1 'polypeptide(L)' 'RAIYESSGFRLVSQEHHHSFGKDLTGQTWEMGL' A
#
# COMPACT_ATOMS: atom_id res chain seq x y z
N ARG A 1 6.56 -3.40 -5.58
CA ARG A 1 5.39 -4.30 -5.38
C ARG A 1 5.81 -5.73 -5.07
N ALA A 2 6.77 -6.32 -5.81
CA ALA A 2 7.22 -7.70 -5.60
C ALA A 2 7.68 -8.09 -4.17
N ILE A 3 8.28 -7.18 -3.40
CA ILE A 3 8.88 -7.50 -2.09
C ILE A 3 7.83 -7.79 -1.01
N TYR A 4 6.68 -7.10 -1.05
CA TYR A 4 5.61 -7.31 -0.06
C TYR A 4 4.84 -8.60 -0.35
N GLU A 5 4.49 -8.84 -1.61
CA GLU A 5 3.81 -10.08 -2.03
C GLU A 5 4.70 -11.31 -1.80
N SER A 6 6.00 -11.24 -2.11
CA SER A 6 6.93 -12.37 -1.89
C SER A 6 7.11 -12.69 -0.41
N SER A 7 6.93 -11.69 0.46
CA SER A 7 7.07 -11.86 1.90
C SER A 7 5.77 -12.34 2.54
N GLY A 8 4.67 -12.49 1.81
CA GLY A 8 3.37 -12.94 2.32
C GLY A 8 2.47 -11.80 2.84
N PHE A 9 2.83 -10.54 2.57
CA PHE A 9 1.93 -9.42 2.86
C PHE A 9 0.86 -9.31 1.77
N ARG A 10 -0.36 -8.95 2.19
CA ARG A 10 -1.47 -8.65 1.30
C ARG A 10 -1.81 -7.17 1.38
N LEU A 11 -2.03 -6.55 0.22
CA LEU A 11 -2.58 -5.20 0.16
C LEU A 11 -4.02 -5.23 0.67
N VAL A 12 -4.30 -4.47 1.73
CA VAL A 12 -5.63 -4.42 2.37
C VAL A 12 -6.33 -3.08 2.19
N SER A 13 -5.57 -2.00 1.99
CA SER A 13 -6.12 -0.68 1.68
C SER A 13 -5.22 0.05 0.68
N GLN A 14 -5.85 0.80 -0.21
CA GLN A 14 -5.16 1.75 -1.07
C GLN A 14 -5.98 3.03 -1.12
N GLU A 15 -5.35 4.15 -0.76
CA GLU A 15 -6.00 5.45 -0.69
C GLU A 15 -5.27 6.43 -1.61
N HIS A 16 -6.03 7.09 -2.47
CA HIS A 16 -5.51 8.15 -3.32
C HIS A 16 -5.68 9.48 -2.59
N HIS A 17 -4.56 10.15 -2.35
CA HIS A 17 -4.52 11.46 -1.75
C HIS A 17 -4.07 12.47 -2.79
N HIS A 18 -4.82 13.55 -2.92
CA HIS A 18 -4.38 14.73 -3.63
C HIS A 18 -3.97 15.77 -2.58
N SER A 19 -2.73 15.69 -2.12
CA SER A 19 -2.20 16.50 -1.03
C SER A 19 -0.97 17.26 -1.49
N PHE A 20 -0.85 18.53 -1.08
CA PHE A 20 0.28 19.40 -1.44
C PHE A 20 0.52 19.54 -2.95
N GLY A 21 -0.55 19.50 -3.76
CA GLY A 21 -0.47 19.58 -5.22
C GLY A 21 0.18 18.36 -5.88
N LYS A 22 0.24 17.22 -5.17
CA LYS A 22 0.78 15.96 -5.68
C LYS A 22 -0.25 14.85 -5.51
N ASP A 23 -0.34 14.00 -6.52
CA ASP A 23 -1.07 12.75 -6.45
C ASP A 23 -0.21 11.71 -5.75
N LEU A 24 -0.65 11.32 -4.56
CA LEU A 24 -0.01 10.32 -3.72
C LEU A 24 -0.93 9.12 -3.60
N THR A 25 -0.35 7.93 -3.63
CA THR A 25 -1.09 6.69 -3.39
C THR A 25 -0.55 6.05 -2.12
N GLY A 26 -1.31 6.14 -1.04
CA GLY A 26 -1.07 5.38 0.18
C GLY A 26 -1.48 3.93 -0.03
N GLN A 27 -0.66 2.99 0.43
CA GLN A 27 -0.96 1.55 0.39
C GLN A 27 -0.68 0.96 1.76
N THR A 28 -1.68 0.30 2.34
CA THR A 28 -1.57 -0.41 3.62
C THR A 28 -1.51 -1.90 3.35
N TRP A 29 -0.49 -2.54 3.91
CA TRP A 29 -0.21 -3.96 3.74
C TRP A 29 -0.30 -4.64 5.10
N GLU A 30 -1.01 -5.77 5.16
CA GLU A 30 -1.11 -6.60 6.36
C GLU A 30 -0.48 -7.97 6.13
N MET A 31 0.04 -8.56 7.20
CA MET A 31 0.55 -9.92 7.26
C MET A 31 -0.15 -10.64 8.40
N GLY A 32 -0.94 -11.66 8.06
CA GLY A 32 -1.72 -12.44 9.03
C GLY A 32 -0.88 -13.50 9.74
N LEU A 33 0.18 -13.07 10.44
CA LEU A 33 1.01 -13.93 11.28
C LEU A 33 0.32 -14.26 12.60
#